data_AF-A0A3C0XHH0-F1
#
_entry.id   AF-A0A3C0XHH0-F1
#
_cell.length_a   1.000
_cell.length_b   1.000
_cell.length_c   1.000
_cell.angle_alpha   90.00
_cell.angle_beta   90.00
_cell.angle_gamma   90.00
#
_symmetry.space_group_name_H-M   'P 1'
#
loop_
_entity.id
_entity.type
_entity.pdbx_description
1 polymer ?
#
loop_
_entity_poly.entity_id
_entity_poly.type
_entity_poly.pdbx_seq_one_letter_code
_entity_poly.pdbx_strand_id
1 'polypeptide(L)'
;MKVVLITTLLLLLAVPPAVGSAAGAVALAPHPAPADALFAWVPPGGFPDHFPFGQCTWWAAYNRSVSWSGNAGDWLANARAQGFATDDTPTVGAIVVYRPGGDYSLFGHVAIVIAVAPAGYTVSEMNAVGWGQVSTRRLAWPDPQVEGFIPLTAADQR
;
A
#
# COMPACT_ATOMS: atom_id res chain seq x y z
N MET A 1 10.40 66.89 -33.81
CA MET A 1 10.09 66.46 -32.43
C MET A 1 8.57 66.41 -32.26
N LYS A 2 7.97 65.21 -32.23
CA LYS A 2 6.60 64.98 -31.74
C LYS A 2 6.59 63.62 -31.05
N VAL A 3 6.58 63.67 -29.72
CA VAL A 3 6.39 62.55 -28.80
C VAL A 3 4.89 62.34 -28.66
N VAL A 4 4.39 61.12 -28.87
CA VAL A 4 3.16 60.63 -28.23
C VAL A 4 3.34 59.14 -27.96
N LEU A 5 3.76 58.81 -26.74
CA LEU A 5 3.38 57.55 -26.09
C LEU A 5 2.00 57.76 -25.47
N ILE A 6 1.16 56.72 -25.42
CA ILE A 6 0.51 56.22 -24.19
C ILE A 6 -0.27 54.94 -24.56
N THR A 7 0.43 53.84 -24.26
CA THR A 7 -0.01 52.58 -23.66
C THR A 7 -1.49 52.43 -23.32
N THR A 8 -2.12 51.43 -23.95
CA THR A 8 -3.37 50.81 -23.52
C THR A 8 -3.10 49.91 -22.30
N LEU A 9 -3.64 50.26 -21.12
CA LEU A 9 -3.61 49.38 -19.94
C LEU A 9 -5.02 48.89 -19.61
N LEU A 10 -5.13 47.57 -19.53
CA LEU A 10 -6.33 46.76 -19.51
C LEU A 10 -6.93 46.64 -18.09
N LEU A 11 -8.22 46.97 -18.01
CA LEU A 11 -9.31 46.55 -17.10
C LEU A 11 -9.00 45.83 -15.77
N LEU A 12 -9.44 46.42 -14.65
CA LEU A 12 -9.64 45.73 -13.36
C LEU A 12 -10.97 44.95 -13.35
N LEU A 13 -10.90 43.66 -13.00
CA LEU A 13 -12.01 42.93 -12.37
C LEU A 13 -11.46 42.03 -11.27
N ALA A 14 -11.78 42.36 -10.02
CA ALA A 14 -11.63 41.48 -8.88
C ALA A 14 -12.92 40.67 -8.69
N VAL A 15 -12.82 39.35 -8.59
CA VAL A 15 -13.91 38.46 -8.16
C VAL A 15 -13.32 37.48 -7.13
N PRO A 16 -13.84 37.43 -5.88
CA PRO A 16 -13.38 36.48 -4.86
C PRO A 16 -14.26 35.20 -4.83
N PRO A 17 -13.99 34.25 -3.93
CA PRO A 17 -13.49 32.91 -4.23
C PRO A 17 -14.60 31.87 -4.45
N ALA A 18 -14.41 30.97 -5.42
CA ALA A 18 -15.19 29.73 -5.48
C ALA A 18 -14.43 28.62 -4.76
N VAL A 19 -14.69 28.47 -3.46
CA VAL A 19 -14.46 27.22 -2.73
C VAL A 19 -15.45 26.19 -3.26
N GLY A 20 -14.99 25.39 -4.22
CA GLY A 20 -15.67 24.17 -4.63
C GLY A 20 -15.06 22.97 -3.93
N SER A 21 -15.63 22.54 -2.80
CA SER A 21 -15.37 21.21 -2.26
C SER A 21 -16.03 20.17 -3.16
N ALA A 22 -15.29 19.65 -4.13
CA ALA A 22 -15.65 18.40 -4.77
C ALA A 22 -15.19 17.26 -3.87
N ALA A 23 -16.11 16.72 -3.06
CA ALA A 23 -16.00 15.34 -2.59
C ALA A 23 -16.13 14.43 -3.81
N GLY A 24 -15.06 14.33 -4.58
CA GLY A 24 -14.96 13.43 -5.71
C GLY A 24 -14.78 12.02 -5.18
N ALA A 25 -15.74 11.14 -5.45
CA ALA A 25 -15.51 9.71 -5.38
C ALA A 25 -14.24 9.41 -6.17
N VAL A 26 -13.20 8.89 -5.49
CA VAL A 26 -12.01 8.39 -6.15
C VAL A 26 -12.47 7.16 -6.91
N ALA A 27 -12.77 7.34 -8.20
CA ALA A 27 -12.83 6.23 -9.12
C ALA A 27 -11.50 5.49 -8.98
N LEU A 28 -11.56 4.19 -8.63
CA LEU A 28 -10.42 3.28 -8.67
C LEU A 28 -9.91 3.28 -10.12
N ALA A 29 -8.98 4.18 -10.43
CA ALA A 29 -8.34 4.19 -11.71
C ALA A 29 -7.63 2.84 -11.87
N PRO A 30 -7.79 2.13 -13.00
CA PRO A 30 -6.94 1.00 -13.32
C PRO A 30 -5.53 1.56 -13.44
N HIS A 31 -4.72 1.35 -12.40
CA HIS A 31 -3.31 1.69 -12.42
C HIS A 31 -2.64 0.92 -13.56
N PRO A 32 -1.59 1.48 -14.21
CA PRO A 32 -0.74 0.69 -15.09
C PRO A 32 -0.31 -0.54 -14.29
N ALA A 33 -0.64 -1.72 -14.81
CA ALA A 33 -0.48 -2.98 -14.09
C ALA A 33 0.93 -3.04 -13.49
N PRO A 34 1.06 -3.18 -12.16
CA PRO A 34 2.36 -3.49 -11.58
C PRO A 34 2.74 -4.92 -11.98
N ALA A 35 3.98 -5.27 -11.66
CA ALA A 35 4.61 -6.58 -11.85
C ALA A 35 3.63 -7.76 -11.71
N ASP A 36 3.88 -8.82 -12.48
CA ASP A 36 3.12 -10.07 -12.46
C ASP A 36 2.70 -10.49 -11.04
N ALA A 37 1.49 -11.02 -10.92
CA ALA A 37 0.98 -11.63 -9.70
C ALA A 37 2.04 -12.52 -9.02
N LEU A 38 2.21 -12.38 -7.71
CA LEU A 38 3.25 -13.12 -6.97
C LEU A 38 3.03 -14.63 -6.96
N PHE A 39 1.77 -15.07 -7.09
CA PHE A 39 1.40 -16.48 -7.06
C PHE A 39 0.34 -16.80 -8.09
N ALA A 40 0.33 -18.04 -8.58
CA ALA A 40 -0.60 -18.50 -9.62
C ALA A 40 -2.09 -18.46 -9.20
N TRP A 41 -2.39 -18.40 -7.90
CA TRP A 41 -3.75 -18.29 -7.38
C TRP A 41 -4.25 -16.84 -7.25
N VAL A 42 -3.38 -15.84 -7.46
CA VAL A 42 -3.80 -14.44 -7.51
C VAL A 42 -4.50 -14.21 -8.86
N PRO A 43 -5.73 -13.64 -8.87
CA PRO A 43 -6.44 -13.36 -10.11
C PRO A 43 -5.66 -12.42 -11.05
N PRO A 44 -5.86 -12.51 -12.38
CA PRO A 44 -5.36 -11.49 -13.30
C PRO A 44 -5.89 -10.12 -12.89
N GLY A 45 -4.99 -9.17 -12.61
CA GLY A 45 -5.37 -7.85 -12.10
C GLY A 45 -5.47 -7.73 -10.58
N GLY A 46 -5.13 -8.79 -9.82
CA GLY A 46 -5.10 -8.79 -8.36
C GLY A 46 -6.46 -9.05 -7.71
N PHE A 47 -6.47 -9.17 -6.39
CA PHE A 47 -7.73 -9.20 -5.63
C PHE A 47 -8.37 -7.80 -5.59
N PRO A 48 -9.71 -7.71 -5.54
CA PRO A 48 -10.39 -6.44 -5.32
C PRO A 48 -10.00 -5.82 -3.97
N ASP A 49 -9.64 -4.55 -3.98
CA ASP A 49 -9.22 -3.83 -2.78
C ASP A 49 -9.62 -2.34 -2.81
N HIS A 50 -9.41 -1.66 -1.68
CA HIS A 50 -9.71 -0.24 -1.50
C HIS A 50 -8.49 0.58 -1.04
N PHE A 51 -7.31 -0.03 -1.04
CA PHE A 51 -6.09 0.62 -0.62
C PHE A 51 -5.56 1.52 -1.76
N PRO A 52 -4.86 2.61 -1.42
CA PRO A 52 -4.28 3.48 -2.43
C PRO A 52 -3.07 2.81 -3.08
N PHE A 53 -3.09 2.69 -4.41
CA PHE A 53 -1.92 2.26 -5.18
C PHE A 53 -0.66 3.03 -4.80
N GLY A 54 0.47 2.35 -4.92
CA GLY A 54 1.76 2.93 -4.58
C GLY A 54 2.10 2.76 -3.11
N GLN A 55 1.23 2.13 -2.32
CA GLN A 55 1.47 1.80 -0.91
C GLN A 55 1.70 0.29 -0.71
N CYS A 56 2.32 -0.03 0.42
CA CYS A 56 2.58 -1.40 0.83
C CYS A 56 1.29 -2.21 1.05
N THR A 57 0.27 -1.56 1.63
CA THR A 57 -1.06 -2.12 1.84
C THR A 57 -1.74 -2.51 0.54
N TRP A 58 -1.64 -1.66 -0.49
CA TRP A 58 -2.18 -1.95 -1.81
C TRP A 58 -1.51 -3.17 -2.44
N TRP A 59 -0.17 -3.25 -2.42
CA TRP A 59 0.51 -4.41 -3.01
C TRP A 59 0.22 -5.72 -2.26
N ALA A 60 0.09 -5.66 -0.93
CA ALA A 60 -0.31 -6.81 -0.15
C ALA A 60 -1.75 -7.24 -0.50
N ALA A 61 -2.69 -6.30 -0.57
CA ALA A 61 -4.09 -6.58 -0.93
C ALA A 61 -4.26 -7.00 -2.39
N TYR A 62 -3.41 -6.54 -3.31
CA TYR A 62 -3.38 -7.02 -4.69
C TYR A 62 -3.09 -8.53 -4.75
N ASN A 63 -2.20 -9.01 -3.86
CA ASN A 63 -1.72 -10.39 -3.85
C ASN A 63 -2.39 -11.28 -2.78
N ARG A 64 -3.25 -10.74 -1.92
CA ARG A 64 -3.99 -11.46 -0.88
C ARG A 64 -5.37 -10.84 -0.72
N SER A 65 -6.40 -11.67 -0.58
CA SER A 65 -7.72 -11.18 -0.17
C SER A 65 -7.64 -10.53 1.22
N VAL A 66 -7.96 -9.24 1.31
CA VAL A 66 -7.92 -8.44 2.53
C VAL A 66 -9.29 -7.78 2.72
N SER A 67 -10.05 -8.23 3.72
CA SER A 67 -11.39 -7.74 4.05
C SER A 67 -11.42 -6.66 5.13
N TRP A 68 -10.26 -6.34 5.71
CA TRP A 68 -10.10 -5.26 6.69
C TRP A 68 -9.51 -4.00 6.06
N SER A 69 -9.54 -2.90 6.81
CA SER A 69 -9.01 -1.59 6.44
C SER A 69 -7.92 -1.15 7.43
N GLY A 70 -7.42 0.08 7.26
CA GLY A 70 -6.50 0.71 8.21
C GLY A 70 -5.06 0.80 7.70
N ASN A 71 -4.21 1.40 8.52
CA ASN A 71 -2.79 1.51 8.23
C ASN A 71 -2.11 0.15 8.40
N ALA A 72 -0.92 0.00 7.82
CA ALA A 72 -0.18 -1.25 7.82
C ALA A 72 0.01 -1.84 9.23
N GLY A 73 0.37 -1.03 10.22
CA GLY A 73 0.52 -1.45 11.61
C GLY A 73 -0.78 -1.92 12.29
N ASP A 74 -1.95 -1.57 11.76
CA ASP A 74 -3.24 -1.99 12.34
C ASP A 74 -3.68 -3.38 11.85
N TRP A 75 -3.06 -3.90 10.80
CA TRP A 75 -3.56 -5.07 10.07
C TRP A 75 -3.59 -6.34 10.90
N LEU A 76 -2.61 -6.55 11.77
CA LEU A 76 -2.57 -7.74 12.61
C LEU A 76 -3.76 -7.77 13.58
N ALA A 77 -4.08 -6.63 14.20
CA ALA A 77 -5.23 -6.51 15.10
C ALA A 77 -6.56 -6.60 14.32
N ASN A 78 -6.66 -5.95 13.16
CA ASN A 78 -7.88 -5.94 12.36
C ASN A 78 -8.19 -7.32 11.75
N ALA A 79 -7.18 -8.06 11.31
CA ALA A 79 -7.34 -9.44 10.85
C ALA A 79 -7.87 -10.34 11.97
N ARG A 80 -7.29 -10.26 13.18
CA ARG A 80 -7.79 -11.00 14.37
C ARG A 80 -9.23 -10.63 14.68
N ALA A 81 -9.58 -9.35 14.64
CA ALA A 81 -10.94 -8.89 14.93
C ALA A 81 -11.99 -9.45 13.95
N GLN A 82 -11.57 -9.80 12.73
CA GLN A 82 -12.42 -10.46 11.73
C GLN A 82 -12.32 -12.00 11.76
N GLY A 83 -11.59 -12.58 12.71
CA GLY A 83 -11.46 -14.03 12.89
C GLY A 83 -10.39 -14.70 12.03
N PHE A 84 -9.53 -13.94 11.37
CA PHE A 84 -8.37 -14.50 10.66
C PHE A 84 -7.31 -14.97 11.66
N ALA A 85 -6.60 -16.03 11.29
CA ALA A 85 -5.46 -16.50 12.05
C ALA A 85 -4.34 -15.46 12.04
N THR A 86 -3.59 -15.40 13.13
CA THR A 86 -2.32 -14.69 13.21
C THR A 86 -1.30 -15.57 13.89
N ASP A 87 -0.06 -15.50 13.45
CA ASP A 87 1.05 -16.29 13.93
C ASP A 87 2.25 -15.38 14.18
N ASP A 88 3.25 -15.90 14.90
CA ASP A 88 4.55 -15.27 15.02
C ASP A 88 5.54 -15.90 14.02
N THR A 89 5.20 -16.93 13.27
CA THR A 89 6.13 -17.63 12.36
C THR A 89 5.91 -17.25 10.88
N PRO A 90 6.97 -16.96 10.10
CA PRO A 90 6.83 -16.70 8.67
C PRO A 90 6.42 -17.97 7.91
N THR A 91 5.42 -17.84 7.04
CA THR A 91 5.01 -18.86 6.05
C THR A 91 4.86 -18.23 4.67
N VAL A 92 5.09 -18.99 3.60
CA VAL A 92 4.94 -18.47 2.23
C VAL A 92 3.48 -18.08 1.99
N GLY A 93 3.27 -16.89 1.43
CA GLY A 93 1.97 -16.27 1.21
C GLY A 93 1.43 -15.50 2.42
N ALA A 94 2.08 -15.58 3.58
CA ALA A 94 1.68 -14.77 4.73
C ALA A 94 1.88 -13.27 4.45
N ILE A 95 1.01 -12.45 5.05
CA ILE A 95 1.27 -11.02 5.19
C ILE A 95 2.08 -10.84 6.47
N VAL A 96 3.29 -10.31 6.37
CA VAL A 96 4.04 -9.86 7.55
C VAL A 96 3.62 -8.44 7.90
N VAL A 97 3.41 -8.18 9.19
CA VAL A 97 3.06 -6.86 9.73
C VAL A 97 4.22 -6.33 10.55
N TYR A 98 4.73 -5.17 10.17
CA TYR A 98 5.79 -4.46 10.88
C TYR A 98 5.20 -3.32 11.72
N ARG A 99 5.71 -3.17 12.94
CA ARG A 99 5.23 -2.16 13.90
C ARG A 99 5.43 -0.73 13.36
N PRO A 100 4.57 0.22 13.74
CA PRO A 100 4.81 1.64 13.50
C PRO A 100 6.14 2.14 14.08
N GLY A 101 6.84 2.99 13.32
CA GLY A 101 8.15 3.53 13.69
C GLY A 101 9.30 2.54 13.48
N GLY A 102 10.40 2.75 14.20
CA GLY A 102 11.63 1.99 13.97
C GLY A 102 12.21 2.28 12.58
N ASP A 103 12.52 1.23 11.81
CA ASP A 103 12.98 1.37 10.42
C ASP A 103 11.81 1.54 9.43
N TYR A 104 10.57 1.59 9.92
CA TYR A 104 9.36 1.75 9.12
C TYR A 104 8.66 3.08 9.40
N SER A 105 7.60 3.36 8.64
CA SER A 105 6.83 4.59 8.76
C SER A 105 6.06 4.67 10.09
N LEU A 106 5.57 5.86 10.44
CA LEU A 106 4.64 6.06 11.57
C LEU A 106 3.31 5.29 11.42
N PHE A 107 3.06 4.72 10.25
CA PHE A 107 1.89 3.91 9.93
C PHE A 107 2.17 2.40 9.92
N GLY A 108 3.41 2.00 10.26
CA GLY A 108 3.89 0.63 10.10
C GLY A 108 4.24 0.30 8.66
N HIS A 109 4.36 -1.00 8.37
CA HIS A 109 4.58 -1.52 7.03
C HIS A 109 4.05 -2.95 6.90
N VAL A 110 3.64 -3.35 5.71
CA VAL A 110 3.23 -4.73 5.41
C VAL A 110 3.90 -5.24 4.16
N ALA A 111 4.16 -6.54 4.10
CA ALA A 111 4.75 -7.18 2.93
C ALA A 111 4.22 -8.61 2.78
N ILE A 112 4.36 -9.18 1.58
CA ILE A 112 4.01 -10.58 1.30
C ILE A 112 5.25 -11.45 1.41
N VAL A 113 5.21 -12.49 2.24
CA VAL A 113 6.29 -13.47 2.34
C VAL A 113 6.27 -14.36 1.08
N ILE A 114 7.34 -14.32 0.28
CA ILE A 114 7.47 -15.09 -0.96
C ILE A 114 8.39 -16.30 -0.84
N ALA A 115 9.24 -16.35 0.19
CA ALA A 115 10.08 -17.51 0.49
C ALA A 115 10.44 -17.56 1.99
N VAL A 116 10.61 -18.76 2.53
CA VAL A 116 11.05 -18.99 3.92
C VAL A 116 12.28 -19.90 3.92
N ALA A 117 13.23 -19.61 4.81
CA ALA A 117 14.46 -20.36 5.02
C ALA A 117 14.74 -20.49 6.53
N PRO A 118 15.63 -21.40 6.97
CA PRO A 118 15.84 -21.66 8.40
C PRO A 118 16.18 -20.44 9.27
N ALA A 119 16.83 -19.42 8.70
CA ALA A 119 17.29 -18.23 9.42
C ALA A 119 16.61 -16.93 8.95
N GLY A 120 15.50 -17.02 8.21
CA GLY A 120 14.87 -15.82 7.66
C GLY A 120 13.84 -16.08 6.59
N TYR A 121 13.36 -14.99 6.01
CA TYR A 121 12.33 -15.02 4.99
C TYR A 121 12.60 -13.94 3.95
N THR A 122 12.01 -14.08 2.77
CA THR A 122 12.07 -13.09 1.70
C THR A 122 10.68 -12.55 1.48
N VAL A 123 10.57 -11.24 1.34
CA VAL A 123 9.31 -10.55 1.10
C VAL A 123 9.29 -9.89 -0.27
N SER A 124 8.09 -9.70 -0.81
CA SER A 124 7.78 -8.73 -1.85
C SER A 124 6.87 -7.65 -1.27
N GLU A 125 7.20 -6.39 -1.55
CA GLU A 125 6.54 -5.22 -0.99
C GLU A 125 6.56 -4.07 -1.99
N MET A 126 5.71 -3.07 -1.76
CA MET A 126 5.73 -1.81 -2.51
C MET A 126 6.03 -0.66 -1.57
N ASN A 127 6.68 0.38 -2.08
CA ASN A 127 6.98 1.61 -1.34
C ASN A 127 8.02 1.47 -0.21
N ALA A 128 8.79 0.38 -0.18
CA ALA A 128 9.95 0.29 0.72
C ALA A 128 11.16 1.06 0.16
N VAL A 129 11.32 1.10 -1.16
CA VAL A 129 12.44 1.78 -1.85
C VAL A 129 12.01 3.03 -2.64
N GLY A 130 10.71 3.31 -2.70
CA GLY A 130 10.15 4.46 -3.39
C GLY A 130 8.70 4.25 -3.81
N TRP A 131 7.95 5.35 -3.94
CA TRP A 131 6.52 5.31 -4.24
C TRP A 131 6.22 4.56 -5.55
N GLY A 132 5.24 3.65 -5.52
CA GLY A 132 4.87 2.84 -6.68
C GLY A 132 5.88 1.75 -7.06
N GLN A 133 7.01 1.65 -6.38
CA GLN A 133 8.05 0.68 -6.72
C GLN A 133 7.89 -0.59 -5.91
N VAL A 134 7.79 -1.73 -6.63
CA VAL A 134 7.87 -3.06 -6.04
C VAL A 134 9.33 -3.41 -5.79
N SER A 135 9.64 -3.95 -4.62
CA SER A 135 10.95 -4.47 -4.27
C SER A 135 10.84 -5.80 -3.55
N THR A 136 11.94 -6.54 -3.53
CA THR A 136 12.10 -7.74 -2.72
C THR A 136 13.31 -7.63 -1.82
N ARG A 137 13.23 -8.12 -0.60
CA ARG A 137 14.39 -8.21 0.30
C ARG A 137 14.30 -9.44 1.20
N ARG A 138 15.47 -9.88 1.65
CA ARG A 138 15.60 -10.94 2.65
C ARG A 138 15.74 -10.32 4.03
N LEU A 139 14.98 -10.85 4.99
CA LEU A 139 15.03 -10.50 6.40
C LEU A 139 15.48 -11.69 7.24
N ALA A 140 16.08 -11.41 8.39
CA ALA A 140 16.36 -12.40 9.40
C ALA A 140 15.07 -12.82 10.12
N TRP A 141 15.08 -14.01 10.73
CA TRP A 141 14.02 -14.45 11.64
C TRP A 141 14.68 -15.10 12.87
N PRO A 142 14.35 -14.68 14.11
CA PRO A 142 13.36 -13.67 14.49
C PRO A 142 13.75 -12.23 14.11
N ASP A 143 12.74 -11.39 13.87
CA ASP A 143 12.88 -9.96 13.56
C ASP A 143 12.16 -9.12 14.63
N PRO A 144 12.87 -8.28 15.41
CA PRO A 144 12.26 -7.50 16.48
C PRO A 144 11.29 -6.42 15.99
N GLN A 145 11.29 -6.07 14.70
CA GLN A 145 10.37 -5.08 14.15
C GLN A 145 9.03 -5.69 13.71
N VAL A 146 8.97 -7.02 13.58
CA VAL A 146 7.75 -7.73 13.20
C VAL A 146 6.78 -7.77 14.37
N GLU A 147 5.58 -7.27 14.15
CA GLU A 147 4.46 -7.42 15.06
C GLU A 147 3.91 -8.85 15.04
N GLY A 148 3.80 -9.42 13.84
CA GLY A 148 3.38 -10.79 13.60
C GLY A 148 3.09 -11.04 12.12
N PHE A 149 2.51 -12.20 11.84
CA PHE A 149 2.15 -12.66 10.50
C PHE A 149 0.66 -13.00 10.43
N ILE A 150 0.07 -12.76 9.26
CA ILE A 150 -1.28 -13.22 8.90
C ILE A 150 -1.06 -14.34 7.87
N PRO A 151 -1.04 -15.63 8.29
CA PRO A 151 -0.73 -16.74 7.41
C PRO A 151 -1.75 -16.89 6.28
N LEU A 152 -1.30 -17.47 5.17
CA LEU A 152 -2.19 -17.90 4.10
C LEU A 152 -2.86 -19.22 4.50
N THR A 153 -4.18 -19.19 4.71
CA THR A 153 -4.94 -20.43 4.91
C THR A 153 -5.66 -20.84 3.62
N ALA A 154 -6.04 -22.11 3.53
CA ALA A 154 -6.86 -22.60 2.41
C ALA A 154 -8.21 -21.87 2.30
N ALA A 155 -8.71 -21.29 3.40
CA ALA A 155 -9.95 -20.53 3.39
C ALA A 155 -9.79 -19.18 2.67
N ASP A 156 -8.58 -18.60 2.69
CA ASP A 156 -8.29 -17.25 2.17
C ASP A 156 -7.84 -17.24 0.70
N GLN A 157 -7.74 -18.42 0.06
CA GLN A 157 -7.39 -18.59 -1.35
C GLN A 157 -8.62 -18.58 -2.28
N ARG A 158 -9.81 -18.32 -1.75
CA ARG A 158 -11.09 -18.32 -2.47
C ARG A 158 -11.55 -16.91 -2.77
#